data_AF-A0A849I5U7-F1
#
_entry.id   AF-A0A849I5U7-F1
#
_cell.length_a   1.000
_cell.length_b   1.000
_cell.length_c   1.000
_cell.angle_alpha   90.00
_cell.angle_beta   90.00
_cell.angle_gamma   90.00
#
_symmetry.space_group_name_H-M   'P 1'
#
loop_
_entity.id
_entity.type
_entity.pdbx_description
1 polymer ?
#
loop_
_entity_poly.entity_id
_entity_poly.type
_entity_poly.pdbx_seq_one_letter_code
_entity_poly.pdbx_strand_id
1 'polypeptide(L)'
;MIDTDMTSPDEAGLAKRAALAYVAEAFAEAELDGIDGDCVVQAALFAAFKHLVEVYGEEQTAIYAEGLPARIRAGGFSTAPRH
;
A
#
# COMPACT_ATOMS: atom_id res chain seq x y z
N MET A 1 -8.12 18.90 27.77
CA MET A 1 -7.92 18.83 26.30
C MET A 1 -6.79 17.85 26.06
N ILE A 2 -7.09 16.58 26.23
CA ILE A 2 -6.22 15.44 25.97
C ILE A 2 -7.12 14.51 25.19
N ASP A 3 -6.78 14.26 23.93
CA ASP A 3 -7.14 13.07 23.15
C ASP A 3 -6.28 13.14 21.89
N THR A 4 -4.97 12.97 22.07
CA THR A 4 -4.07 12.77 20.94
C THR A 4 -3.21 11.57 21.28
N ASP A 5 -3.38 10.55 20.46
CA ASP A 5 -2.48 9.42 20.23
C ASP A 5 -2.47 8.29 21.27
N MET A 6 -3.52 7.46 21.25
CA MET A 6 -3.45 6.06 21.69
C MET A 6 -4.33 5.21 20.75
N THR A 7 -4.05 5.22 19.44
CA THR A 7 -4.53 4.13 18.58
C THR A 7 -3.71 2.90 18.99
N SER A 8 -4.34 1.90 19.58
CA SER A 8 -3.61 0.70 20.00
C SER A 8 -2.98 0.02 18.77
N PRO A 9 -1.83 -0.67 18.91
CA PRO A 9 -1.17 -1.33 17.78
C PRO A 9 -2.06 -2.36 17.07
N ASP A 10 -3.04 -2.94 17.78
CA ASP A 10 -4.09 -3.80 17.24
C ASP A 10 -5.09 -3.04 16.34
N GLU A 11 -5.52 -1.83 16.73
CA GLU A 11 -6.38 -0.96 15.91
C GLU A 11 -5.68 -0.51 14.63
N ALA A 12 -4.41 -0.12 14.71
CA ALA A 12 -3.61 0.23 13.52
C ALA A 12 -3.48 -0.97 12.56
N GLY A 13 -3.30 -2.17 13.10
CA GLY A 13 -3.27 -3.41 12.33
C GLY A 13 -4.63 -3.76 11.69
N LEU A 14 -5.75 -3.44 12.36
CA LEU A 14 -7.11 -3.59 11.82
C LEU A 14 -7.38 -2.59 10.69
N ALA A 15 -7.05 -1.32 10.90
CA ALA A 15 -7.21 -0.25 9.90
C ALA A 15 -6.43 -0.56 8.62
N LYS A 16 -5.17 -1.02 8.77
CA LYS A 16 -4.35 -1.44 7.62
C LYS A 16 -4.97 -2.61 6.86
N ARG A 17 -5.52 -3.60 7.55
CA ARG A 17 -6.20 -4.75 6.90
C ARG A 17 -7.47 -4.33 6.18
N ALA A 18 -8.27 -3.44 6.78
CA ALA A 18 -9.46 -2.88 6.13
C ALA A 18 -9.10 -2.09 4.87
N ALA A 19 -8.08 -1.23 4.92
CA ALA A 19 -7.61 -0.50 3.74
C ALA A 19 -7.13 -1.44 2.62
N LEU A 20 -6.43 -2.52 2.97
CA LEU A 20 -6.02 -3.54 2.00
C LEU A 20 -7.23 -4.25 1.36
N ALA A 21 -8.29 -4.50 2.11
CA ALA A 21 -9.52 -5.09 1.55
C ALA A 21 -10.16 -4.18 0.51
N TYR A 22 -10.28 -2.87 0.78
CA TYR A 22 -10.79 -1.90 -0.21
C TYR A 22 -9.94 -1.87 -1.49
N VAL A 23 -8.62 -1.93 -1.36
CA VAL A 23 -7.74 -1.98 -2.54
C VAL A 23 -7.93 -3.29 -3.31
N ALA A 24 -8.06 -4.42 -2.61
CA ALA A 24 -8.30 -5.71 -3.26
C ALA A 24 -9.64 -5.75 -4.00
N GLU A 25 -10.69 -5.16 -3.43
CA GLU A 25 -12.00 -5.01 -4.08
C GLU A 25 -11.90 -4.18 -5.35
N ALA A 26 -11.20 -3.04 -5.32
CA ALA A 26 -10.99 -2.21 -6.51
C ALA A 26 -10.26 -2.94 -7.65
N PHE A 27 -9.34 -3.85 -7.31
CA PHE A 27 -8.68 -4.71 -8.31
C PHE A 27 -9.65 -5.73 -8.89
N ALA A 28 -10.45 -6.39 -8.06
CA ALA A 28 -11.45 -7.34 -8.51
C ALA A 28 -12.51 -6.67 -9.42
N GLU A 29 -12.95 -5.45 -9.09
CA GLU A 29 -13.87 -4.67 -9.92
C GLU A 29 -13.25 -4.33 -11.29
N ALA A 30 -11.99 -3.90 -11.31
CA ALA A 30 -11.30 -3.61 -12.56
C ALA A 30 -11.17 -4.84 -13.48
N GLU A 31 -10.93 -6.03 -12.91
CA GLU A 31 -10.94 -7.29 -13.65
C GLU A 31 -12.33 -7.62 -14.24
N LEU A 32 -13.40 -7.37 -13.48
CA LEU A 32 -14.78 -7.56 -13.96
C LEU A 32 -15.12 -6.61 -15.12
N ASP A 33 -14.58 -5.39 -15.10
CA ASP A 33 -14.71 -4.41 -16.19
C ASP A 33 -13.82 -4.73 -17.40
N GLY A 34 -13.02 -5.80 -17.33
CA GLY A 34 -12.13 -6.24 -18.41
C GLY A 34 -10.87 -5.38 -18.55
N ILE A 35 -10.49 -4.64 -17.51
CA ILE A 35 -9.25 -3.88 -17.46
C ILE A 35 -8.09 -4.85 -17.22
N ASP A 36 -7.00 -4.69 -17.98
CA ASP A 36 -5.78 -5.48 -17.78
C ASP A 36 -5.21 -5.24 -16.37
N GLY A 37 -5.01 -6.32 -15.62
CA GLY A 37 -4.51 -6.26 -14.24
C GLY A 37 -3.16 -5.56 -14.13
N ASP A 38 -2.28 -5.69 -15.13
CA ASP A 38 -0.99 -4.98 -15.14
C ASP A 38 -1.19 -3.46 -15.20
N CYS A 39 -2.20 -2.99 -15.94
CA CYS A 39 -2.56 -1.56 -15.97
C CYS A 39 -3.04 -1.08 -14.59
N VAL A 40 -3.84 -1.88 -13.89
CA VAL A 40 -4.35 -1.56 -12.55
C VAL A 40 -3.21 -1.48 -11.53
N VAL A 41 -2.26 -2.41 -11.59
CA VAL A 41 -1.05 -2.40 -10.74
C VAL A 41 -0.27 -1.11 -10.93
N GLN A 42 0.02 -0.73 -12.18
CA GLN A 42 0.78 0.50 -12.47
C GLN A 42 0.03 1.75 -12.00
N ALA A 43 -1.28 1.81 -12.23
CA ALA A 43 -2.11 2.91 -11.77
C ALA A 43 -2.14 3.02 -10.23
N ALA A 44 -2.27 1.89 -9.52
CA ALA A 44 -2.27 1.85 -8.06
C ALA A 44 -0.92 2.29 -7.48
N LEU A 45 0.20 1.85 -8.07
CA LEU A 45 1.53 2.29 -7.67
C LEU A 45 1.70 3.80 -7.88
N PHE A 46 1.30 4.31 -9.05
CA PHE A 46 1.35 5.74 -9.33
C PHE A 46 0.52 6.54 -8.33
N ALA A 47 -0.72 6.13 -8.08
CA ALA A 47 -1.61 6.80 -7.13
C ALA A 47 -1.02 6.80 -5.71
N ALA A 48 -0.46 5.68 -5.27
CA ALA A 48 0.19 5.57 -3.96
C ALA A 48 1.40 6.51 -3.85
N PHE A 49 2.30 6.52 -4.83
CA PHE A 49 3.46 7.41 -4.82
C PHE A 49 3.08 8.88 -4.95
N LYS A 50 2.10 9.21 -5.80
CA LYS A 50 1.55 10.57 -5.89
C LYS A 50 1.08 11.05 -4.52
N HIS A 51 0.32 10.23 -3.80
CA HIS A 51 -0.16 10.60 -2.47
C HIS A 51 0.97 10.77 -1.45
N LEU A 52 2.00 9.90 -1.50
CA LEU A 52 3.19 10.07 -0.66
C LEU A 52 3.91 11.40 -0.94
N VAL A 53 4.06 11.78 -2.20
CA VAL A 53 4.68 13.05 -2.59
C VAL A 53 3.82 14.24 -2.14
N GLU A 54 2.50 14.17 -2.28
CA GLU A 54 1.57 15.23 -1.84
C GLU A 54 1.63 15.47 -0.32
N VAL A 55 1.77 14.40 0.47
CA VAL A 55 1.76 14.48 1.94
C VAL A 55 3.13 14.76 2.52
N TYR A 56 4.19 14.14 1.99
CA TYR A 56 5.53 14.13 2.59
C TYR A 56 6.61 14.82 1.74
N GLY A 57 6.33 15.10 0.46
CA GLY A 57 7.29 15.66 -0.49
C GLY A 57 8.10 14.60 -1.24
N GLU A 58 8.73 15.05 -2.34
CA GLU A 58 9.47 14.20 -3.27
C GLU A 58 10.67 13.51 -2.61
N GLU A 59 11.49 14.27 -1.87
CA GLU A 59 12.71 13.74 -1.24
C GLU A 59 12.40 12.65 -0.19
N GLN A 60 11.38 12.88 0.65
CA GLN A 60 10.98 11.89 1.66
C GLN A 60 10.40 10.62 1.01
N THR A 61 9.69 10.79 -0.11
CA THR A 61 9.16 9.66 -0.88
C THR A 61 10.29 8.86 -1.54
N ALA A 62 11.33 9.53 -2.05
CA ALA A 62 12.51 8.87 -2.61
C ALA A 62 13.24 8.02 -1.55
N ILE A 63 13.51 8.59 -0.38
CA ILE A 63 14.12 7.87 0.75
C ILE A 63 13.27 6.65 1.15
N TYR A 64 11.94 6.80 1.22
CA TYR A 64 11.05 5.66 1.46
C TYR A 64 11.18 4.57 0.39
N ALA A 65 11.28 4.97 -0.88
CA ALA A 65 11.37 4.06 -2.01
C ALA A 65 12.69 3.27 -2.07
N GLU A 66 13.80 3.82 -1.58
CA GLU A 66 15.11 3.14 -1.51
C GLU A 66 15.06 1.81 -0.74
N GLY A 67 14.17 1.70 0.25
CA GLY A 67 13.97 0.48 1.04
C GLY A 67 13.13 -0.60 0.35
N LEU A 68 12.39 -0.27 -0.71
CA LEU A 68 11.46 -1.20 -1.37
C LEU A 68 12.16 -2.42 -1.97
N PRO A 69 13.26 -2.30 -2.73
CA PRO A 69 13.94 -3.46 -3.29
C PRO A 69 14.39 -4.46 -2.23
N ALA A 70 14.86 -3.99 -1.07
CA ALA A 70 15.25 -4.85 0.03
C ALA A 70 14.03 -5.60 0.61
N ARG A 71 12.91 -4.88 0.86
CA ARG A 71 11.67 -5.47 1.37
C ARG A 71 11.06 -6.50 0.42
N ILE A 72 11.09 -6.24 -0.88
CA ILE A 72 10.62 -7.17 -1.92
C ILE A 72 11.43 -8.47 -1.88
N ARG A 73 12.77 -8.37 -1.91
CA ARG A 73 13.65 -9.56 -1.86
C ARG A 73 13.53 -10.33 -0.54
N ALA A 74 13.25 -9.64 0.56
CA ALA A 74 12.99 -10.27 1.85
C ALA A 74 11.63 -10.99 1.93
N GLY A 75 10.78 -10.87 0.89
CA GLY A 75 9.44 -11.46 0.88
C GLY A 75 8.40 -10.67 1.67
N GLY A 76 8.65 -9.39 1.97
CA GLY A 76 7.74 -8.54 2.75
C GLY A 76 6.38 -8.26 2.10
N PHE A 77 6.17 -8.72 0.87
CA PHE A 77 4.92 -8.64 0.11
C PHE A 77 4.43 -10.02 -0.37
N SER A 78 5.12 -11.11 -0.02
CA SER A 78 4.73 -12.47 -0.38
C SER A 78 3.85 -13.06 0.73
N THR A 79 2.64 -13.49 0.38
CA THR A 79 1.69 -14.11 1.33
C THR A 79 1.77 -15.65 1.36
N ALA A 80 2.55 -16.26 0.46
CA ALA A 80 2.83 -17.69 0.45
C ALA A 80 4.23 -17.99 1.03
N PRO A 81 4.42 -19.10 1.76
CA PRO A 81 5.76 -19.55 2.13
C PRO A 81 6.56 -19.80 0.86
N ARG A 82 7.75 -19.20 0.78
CA ARG A 82 8.69 -19.42 -0.32
C ARG A 82 8.99 -20.93 -0.39
N HIS A 83 8.58 -21.56 -1.49
CA HIS A 83 9.03 -22.91 -1.86
C HIS A 83 10.39 -22.83 -2.57
#